data_AF-A0A914XU93-F1
#
_entry.id   AF-A0A914XU93-F1
#
_cell.length_a   1.000
_cell.length_b   1.000
_cell.length_c   1.000
_cell.angle_alpha   90.00
_cell.angle_beta   90.00
_cell.angle_gamma   90.00
#
_symmetry.space_group_name_H-M   'P 1'
#
loop_
_entity.id
_entity.type
_entity.pdbx_description
1 polymer ?
#
loop_
_entity_poly.entity_id
_entity_poly.type
_entity_poly.pdbx_seq_one_letter_code
_entity_poly.pdbx_strand_id
1 'polypeptide(L)'
;MSLNSECISKRWYCQRECRFQFFENSGTCRIPSPNEHCFGMQIRYNYTWNHGIKQFPRELELLKRFPKCWSSLGPLICSSIYRPCSKNQYIEAAMKEPGFIEMWEVFPAQMCKKAMNECSFVIENGLWPDFLRWPPDLADTKKALPLIDSCYLPCETPIAGFDWILEGFRRRNSIISGITGAVFLLITIYLMGFSKIYQTSLCVFCLAQSFLCITFYLTFWFISASKSIRSSILCVDGGQIRRHSNLATLDPCALEAILSTFALIATNFWLCTLLLLRIFRPKIRNDNYFIYGSRGNEMNARAALAIFAYLVLPITLFISTLFLWHDLPVDPISGICHVGAGSLRHSLILHGILGFFCFVIVFSSIYVAIQKYLQEHKLERSLSNDIENNQTDAETLLKDEKNNIKKRRTPTKANSNEDDERDSYTLEHGLGDALFSDYWLGKQKMKCTYVIY
;
A
#
# COMPACT_ATOMS: atom_id res chain seq x y z
N MET A 1 -15.41 -40.80 24.36
CA MET A 1 -14.34 -39.84 24.71
C MET A 1 -14.45 -38.66 23.76
N SER A 2 -15.28 -37.66 24.08
CA SER A 2 -15.47 -36.48 23.24
C SER A 2 -14.38 -35.46 23.54
N LEU A 3 -13.44 -35.28 22.62
CA LEU A 3 -12.43 -34.22 22.71
C LEU A 3 -13.15 -32.87 22.54
N ASN A 4 -13.34 -32.14 23.64
CA ASN A 4 -14.06 -30.87 23.62
C ASN A 4 -13.22 -29.83 22.86
N SER A 5 -13.75 -29.23 21.80
CA SER A 5 -13.06 -28.21 20.97
C SER A 5 -12.68 -26.94 21.76
N GLU A 6 -13.21 -26.76 22.97
CA GLU A 6 -12.78 -25.73 23.93
C GLU A 6 -11.39 -25.97 24.52
N CYS A 7 -10.82 -27.16 24.36
CA CYS A 7 -9.51 -27.51 24.89
C CYS A 7 -8.38 -26.69 24.25
N ILE A 8 -8.57 -26.28 22.98
CA ILE A 8 -7.62 -25.46 22.23
C ILE A 8 -7.57 -24.02 22.78
N SER A 9 -8.63 -23.53 23.45
CA SER A 9 -8.71 -22.14 23.93
C SER A 9 -8.15 -21.92 25.34
N LYS A 10 -8.00 -22.95 26.18
CA LYS A 10 -7.64 -22.79 27.62
C LYS A 10 -6.18 -23.08 27.99
N ARG A 11 -5.25 -23.14 27.02
CA ARG A 11 -3.78 -23.20 27.22
C ARG A 11 -3.29 -24.19 28.30
N TRP A 12 -3.70 -25.44 28.18
CA TRP A 12 -3.19 -26.52 29.01
C TRP A 12 -2.17 -27.34 28.20
N TYR A 13 -0.88 -27.29 28.54
CA TYR A 13 0.16 -27.95 27.75
C TYR A 13 1.31 -28.44 28.62
N CYS A 14 1.33 -29.75 28.88
CA CYS A 14 2.52 -30.63 28.81
C CYS A 14 2.10 -32.10 28.54
N GLN A 15 0.82 -32.37 28.21
CA GLN A 15 0.23 -33.68 27.89
C GLN A 15 -0.79 -33.50 26.75
N ARG A 16 -0.91 -34.49 25.85
CA ARG A 16 -1.68 -34.42 24.59
C ARG A 16 -3.19 -34.18 24.77
N GLU A 17 -3.70 -34.43 25.95
CA GLU A 17 -5.13 -34.47 26.24
C GLU A 17 -5.45 -33.40 27.28
N CYS A 18 -6.28 -32.44 26.88
CA CYS A 18 -6.76 -31.37 27.74
C CYS A 18 -7.76 -31.91 28.78
N ARG A 19 -8.00 -31.12 29.84
CA ARG A 19 -8.83 -31.43 31.02
C ARG A 19 -9.80 -32.59 30.75
N PHE A 20 -9.46 -33.76 31.26
CA PHE A 20 -10.29 -34.94 31.04
C PHE A 20 -11.48 -34.84 31.97
N GLN A 21 -12.65 -34.92 31.37
CA GLN A 21 -13.90 -35.03 32.09
C GLN A 21 -14.45 -36.42 31.79
N PHE A 22 -14.60 -37.21 32.85
CA PHE A 22 -15.24 -38.50 32.80
C PHE A 22 -16.59 -38.35 33.51
N PHE A 23 -17.67 -38.48 32.74
CA PHE A 23 -19.04 -38.48 33.26
C PHE A 23 -19.40 -39.80 33.97
N GLU A 24 -18.54 -40.80 33.83
CA GLU A 24 -18.59 -42.04 34.60
C GLU A 24 -17.40 -42.06 35.57
N ASN A 25 -17.62 -42.57 36.79
CA ASN A 25 -16.57 -42.71 37.79
C ASN A 25 -15.52 -43.70 37.27
N SER A 26 -14.35 -43.20 36.88
CA SER A 26 -13.29 -44.04 36.33
C SER A 26 -12.71 -45.00 37.38
N GLY A 27 -12.93 -44.71 38.67
CA GLY A 27 -12.33 -45.43 39.79
C GLY A 27 -10.82 -45.18 39.93
N THR A 28 -10.22 -44.35 39.08
CA THR A 28 -8.76 -44.15 39.06
C THR A 28 -8.29 -43.04 40.00
N CYS A 29 -9.14 -42.04 40.29
CA CYS A 29 -8.82 -40.97 41.22
C CYS A 29 -8.84 -41.47 42.66
N ARG A 30 -7.66 -41.47 43.29
CA ARG A 30 -7.41 -42.01 44.63
C ARG A 30 -6.93 -40.94 45.61
N ILE A 31 -7.19 -41.19 46.89
CA ILE A 31 -6.73 -40.36 48.00
C ILE A 31 -5.28 -40.76 48.31
N PRO A 32 -4.35 -39.81 48.49
CA PRO A 32 -2.96 -40.11 48.76
C PRO A 32 -2.78 -40.81 50.12
N SER A 33 -1.87 -41.79 50.17
CA SER A 33 -1.42 -42.39 51.43
C SER A 33 -0.41 -41.45 52.12
N PRO A 34 -0.35 -41.39 53.47
CA PRO A 34 0.57 -40.48 54.18
C PRO A 34 2.05 -40.73 53.86
N ASN A 35 2.40 -41.92 53.36
CA ASN A 35 3.76 -42.28 52.97
C ASN A 35 4.09 -41.95 51.51
N GLU A 36 3.14 -41.45 50.72
CA GLU A 36 3.36 -41.13 49.31
C GLU A 36 4.03 -39.77 49.14
N HIS A 37 5.25 -39.83 48.61
CA HIS A 37 6.09 -38.67 48.36
C HIS A 37 6.58 -38.68 46.91
N CYS A 38 6.62 -37.51 46.30
CA CYS A 38 7.27 -37.29 45.02
C CYS A 38 8.51 -36.43 45.21
N PHE A 39 9.70 -37.02 45.01
CA PHE A 39 11.00 -36.38 45.26
C PHE A 39 11.16 -35.75 46.66
N GLY A 40 10.47 -36.28 47.68
CA GLY A 40 10.44 -35.76 49.05
C GLY A 40 9.30 -34.77 49.33
N MET A 41 8.52 -34.38 48.33
CA MET A 41 7.30 -33.59 48.49
C MET A 41 6.12 -34.51 48.79
N GLN A 42 5.44 -34.30 49.91
CA GLN A 42 4.25 -35.07 50.27
C GLN A 42 3.08 -34.73 49.31
N ILE A 43 2.41 -35.75 48.78
CA ILE A 43 1.23 -35.55 47.93
C ILE A 43 0.01 -35.33 48.83
N ARG A 44 -0.59 -34.13 48.77
CA ARG A 44 -1.71 -33.72 49.64
C ARG A 44 -3.05 -33.63 48.91
N TYR A 45 -3.07 -33.92 47.62
CA TYR A 45 -4.25 -33.81 46.77
C TYR A 45 -4.62 -35.19 46.21
N ASN A 46 -5.90 -35.36 45.90
CA ASN A 46 -6.37 -36.56 45.19
C ASN A 46 -5.75 -36.59 43.80
N TYR A 47 -5.29 -37.77 43.38
CA TYR A 47 -4.60 -37.90 42.10
C TYR A 47 -4.96 -39.18 41.36
N THR A 48 -4.67 -39.18 40.06
CA THR A 48 -4.67 -40.36 39.20
C THR A 48 -3.25 -40.75 38.85
N TRP A 49 -3.00 -42.06 38.76
CA TRP A 49 -1.71 -42.58 38.33
C TRP A 49 -1.68 -42.69 36.82
N ASN A 50 -0.76 -41.97 36.16
CA ASN A 50 -0.65 -42.04 34.71
C ASN A 50 -0.12 -43.41 34.26
N HIS A 51 -0.98 -44.23 33.64
CA HIS A 51 -0.70 -45.61 33.23
C HIS A 51 0.46 -45.75 32.22
N GLY A 52 0.87 -44.66 31.55
CA GLY A 52 2.00 -44.66 30.62
C GLY A 52 3.38 -44.71 31.29
N ILE A 53 3.48 -44.39 32.58
CA ILE A 53 4.75 -44.34 33.31
C ILE A 53 4.82 -45.54 34.25
N LYS A 54 5.47 -46.62 33.79
CA LYS A 54 5.58 -47.89 34.53
C LYS A 54 6.46 -47.78 35.78
N GLN A 55 7.42 -46.86 35.79
CA GLN A 55 8.35 -46.67 36.91
C GLN A 55 8.68 -45.19 37.06
N PHE A 56 8.74 -44.74 38.32
CA PHE A 56 9.14 -43.38 38.66
C PHE A 56 10.60 -43.14 38.24
N PRO A 57 10.89 -42.16 37.34
CA PRO A 57 12.22 -41.96 36.79
C PRO A 57 13.14 -41.33 37.86
N ARG A 58 13.83 -42.19 38.62
CA ARG A 58 14.78 -41.77 39.67
C ARG A 58 15.97 -41.01 39.08
N GLU A 59 16.26 -41.20 37.80
CA GLU A 59 17.32 -40.55 37.05
C GLU A 59 17.12 -39.03 36.99
N LEU A 60 15.86 -38.57 36.97
CA LEU A 60 15.55 -37.13 36.97
C LEU A 60 15.85 -36.47 38.33
N GLU A 61 16.01 -37.25 39.40
CA GLU A 61 16.38 -36.72 40.72
C GLU A 61 17.77 -36.06 40.71
N LEU A 62 18.65 -36.45 39.78
CA LEU A 62 19.95 -35.81 39.60
C LEU A 62 19.84 -34.31 39.27
N LEU A 63 18.72 -33.89 38.68
CA LEU A 63 18.45 -32.48 38.36
C LEU A 63 18.26 -31.62 39.62
N LYS A 64 18.09 -32.21 40.82
CA LYS A 64 18.12 -31.49 42.11
C LYS A 64 19.39 -30.68 42.32
N ARG A 65 20.50 -31.05 41.66
CA ARG A 65 21.76 -30.29 41.68
C ARG A 65 21.64 -28.91 41.03
N PHE A 66 20.60 -28.68 40.21
CA PHE A 66 20.33 -27.42 39.52
C PHE A 66 19.08 -26.76 40.10
N PRO A 67 19.17 -26.02 41.22
CA PRO A 67 18.01 -25.59 42.00
C PRO A 67 17.03 -24.71 41.23
N LYS A 68 17.51 -23.87 40.31
CA LYS A 68 16.66 -23.01 39.47
C LYS A 68 15.77 -23.84 38.54
N CYS A 69 16.38 -24.70 37.72
CA CYS A 69 15.66 -25.64 36.87
C CYS A 69 14.74 -26.56 37.70
N TRP A 70 15.27 -27.15 38.78
CA TRP A 70 14.52 -28.09 39.61
C TRP A 70 13.29 -27.47 40.27
N SER A 71 13.36 -26.20 40.68
CA SER A 71 12.23 -25.50 41.28
C SER A 71 11.02 -25.37 40.35
N SER A 72 11.26 -25.34 39.03
CA SER A 72 10.21 -25.29 38.01
C SER A 72 9.87 -26.67 37.43
N LEU A 73 10.85 -27.56 37.26
CA LEU A 73 10.67 -28.87 36.64
C LEU A 73 10.17 -29.95 37.63
N GLY A 74 10.65 -29.94 38.87
CA GLY A 74 10.28 -30.93 39.90
C GLY A 74 8.77 -31.01 40.15
N PRO A 75 8.09 -29.88 40.42
CA PRO A 75 6.64 -29.86 40.55
C PRO A 75 5.94 -30.40 39.30
N LEU A 76 6.41 -30.04 38.11
CA LEU A 76 5.82 -30.42 36.83
C LEU A 76 5.93 -31.93 36.56
N ILE A 77 7.06 -32.56 36.92
CA ILE A 77 7.22 -34.02 36.85
C ILE A 77 6.28 -34.70 37.84
N CYS A 78 6.28 -34.24 39.09
CA CYS A 78 5.43 -34.82 40.12
C CYS A 78 3.96 -34.76 39.76
N SER A 79 3.51 -33.62 39.28
CA SER A 79 2.13 -33.41 38.90
C SER A 79 1.76 -34.08 37.58
N SER A 80 2.73 -34.43 36.74
CA SER A 80 2.49 -35.24 35.53
C SER A 80 2.34 -36.74 35.83
N ILE A 81 3.03 -37.22 36.87
CA ILE A 81 2.97 -38.61 37.36
C ILE A 81 1.77 -38.81 38.30
N TYR A 82 1.68 -37.96 39.33
CA TYR A 82 0.58 -37.84 40.28
C TYR A 82 -0.36 -36.75 39.79
N ARG A 83 -1.18 -37.06 38.79
CA ARG A 83 -2.04 -36.04 38.17
C ARG A 83 -3.16 -35.63 39.10
N PRO A 84 -3.30 -34.34 39.47
CA PRO A 84 -4.40 -33.90 40.31
C PRO A 84 -5.75 -34.26 39.69
N CYS A 85 -6.64 -34.79 40.50
CA CYS A 85 -8.00 -35.14 40.12
C CYS A 85 -9.00 -34.65 41.16
N SER A 86 -10.20 -34.30 40.70
CA SER A 86 -11.33 -33.96 41.55
C SER A 86 -12.55 -34.77 41.13
N LYS A 87 -13.37 -35.15 42.11
CA LYS A 87 -14.67 -35.77 41.89
C LYS A 87 -15.72 -34.77 42.31
N ASN A 88 -16.49 -34.28 41.35
CA ASN A 88 -17.55 -33.31 41.59
C ASN A 88 -18.91 -33.96 41.31
N GLN A 89 -19.91 -33.62 42.11
CA GLN A 89 -21.30 -33.95 41.81
C GLN A 89 -21.88 -32.87 40.89
N TYR A 90 -22.72 -33.29 39.94
CA TYR A 90 -23.48 -32.39 39.08
C TYR A 90 -24.95 -32.84 39.02
N ILE A 91 -25.85 -31.88 38.84
CA ILE A 91 -27.29 -32.13 38.74
C ILE A 91 -27.76 -31.51 37.43
N GLU A 92 -28.29 -32.33 36.54
CA GLU A 92 -29.00 -31.87 35.34
C GLU A 92 -30.50 -31.95 35.58
N ALA A 93 -31.26 -31.00 35.00
CA ALA A 93 -32.70 -30.88 35.21
C ALA A 93 -33.51 -32.14 34.82
N ALA A 94 -32.93 -33.02 34.00
CA ALA A 94 -33.55 -34.27 33.56
C ALA A 94 -33.13 -35.50 34.39
N MET A 95 -32.23 -35.38 35.36
CA MET A 95 -31.70 -36.51 36.12
C MET A 95 -32.46 -36.73 37.43
N LYS A 96 -32.80 -37.99 37.74
CA LYS A 96 -33.46 -38.40 38.99
C LYS A 96 -32.49 -38.47 40.18
N GLU A 97 -31.21 -38.69 39.91
CA GLU A 97 -30.12 -38.79 40.89
C GLU A 97 -28.92 -37.94 40.43
N PRO A 98 -28.12 -37.38 41.36
CA PRO A 98 -26.95 -36.58 41.00
C PRO A 98 -25.90 -37.43 40.26
N GLY A 99 -25.43 -36.91 39.13
CA GLY A 99 -24.30 -37.48 38.40
C GLY A 99 -22.97 -37.14 39.09
N PHE A 100 -21.93 -37.92 38.79
CA PHE A 100 -20.56 -37.61 39.21
C PHE A 100 -19.71 -37.34 37.98
N ILE A 101 -18.93 -36.26 38.02
CA ILE A 101 -17.94 -35.94 37.01
C ILE A 101 -16.56 -35.98 37.65
N GLU A 102 -15.70 -36.83 37.10
CA GLU A 102 -14.29 -36.87 37.47
C GLU A 102 -13.51 -35.96 36.53
N MET A 103 -12.74 -35.05 37.11
CA MET A 103 -12.00 -34.05 36.36
C MET A 103 -10.52 -34.18 36.66
N TRP A 104 -9.71 -34.35 35.62
CA TRP A 104 -8.26 -34.39 35.74
C TRP A 104 -7.68 -33.05 35.33
N GLU A 105 -6.86 -32.47 36.20
CA GLU A 105 -6.19 -31.21 35.91
C GLU A 105 -5.02 -31.44 34.95
N VAL A 106 -4.83 -30.47 34.06
CA VAL A 106 -3.67 -30.41 33.16
C VAL A 106 -2.84 -29.20 33.59
N PHE A 107 -1.60 -29.04 33.12
CA PHE A 107 -0.76 -27.90 33.53
C PHE A 107 -0.92 -26.68 32.64
N PRO A 108 -0.94 -25.47 33.22
CA PRO A 108 -0.91 -24.24 32.43
C PRO A 108 0.35 -24.18 31.57
N ALA A 109 0.21 -23.73 30.33
CA ALA A 109 1.33 -23.58 29.38
C ALA A 109 2.53 -22.79 29.95
N GLN A 110 2.23 -21.81 30.80
CA GLN A 110 3.24 -20.96 31.44
C GLN A 110 4.18 -21.75 32.35
N MET A 111 3.69 -22.79 33.02
CA MET A 111 4.53 -23.67 33.85
C MET A 111 5.50 -24.47 32.98
N CYS A 112 5.03 -25.04 31.87
CA CYS A 112 5.88 -25.72 30.89
C CYS A 112 6.94 -24.76 30.33
N LYS A 113 6.52 -23.57 29.86
CA LYS A 113 7.43 -22.56 29.29
C LYS A 113 8.47 -22.08 30.30
N LYS A 114 8.07 -21.85 31.56
CA LYS A 114 8.99 -21.47 32.63
C LYS A 114 10.01 -22.58 32.89
N ALA A 115 9.56 -23.83 32.99
CA ALA A 115 10.45 -24.97 33.16
C ALA A 115 11.41 -25.13 31.96
N MET A 116 10.92 -24.99 30.72
CA MET A 116 11.77 -25.05 29.53
C MET A 116 12.83 -23.94 29.51
N ASN A 117 12.46 -22.71 29.87
CA ASN A 117 13.39 -21.59 29.93
C ASN A 117 14.43 -21.76 31.04
N GLU A 118 14.03 -22.23 32.21
CA GLU A 118 14.93 -22.42 33.36
C GLU A 118 15.78 -23.69 33.25
N CYS A 119 15.37 -24.64 32.41
CA CYS A 119 16.05 -25.91 32.13
C CYS A 119 16.51 -26.02 30.66
N SER A 120 16.87 -24.91 30.01
CA SER A 120 17.24 -24.92 28.59
C SER A 120 18.38 -25.90 28.29
N PHE A 121 19.37 -26.02 29.19
CA PHE A 121 20.47 -26.97 29.08
C PHE A 121 20.00 -28.44 29.03
N VAL A 122 18.91 -28.80 29.71
CA VAL A 122 18.35 -30.16 29.67
C VAL A 122 17.79 -30.46 28.29
N ILE A 123 17.15 -29.46 27.67
CA ILE A 123 16.60 -29.54 26.31
C ILE A 123 17.72 -29.64 25.27
N GLU A 124 18.74 -28.79 25.39
CA GLU A 124 19.90 -28.75 24.49
C GLU A 124 20.67 -30.09 24.47
N ASN A 125 20.73 -30.77 25.61
CA ASN A 125 21.36 -32.09 25.72
C ASN A 125 20.42 -33.27 25.38
N GLY A 126 19.19 -33.00 24.93
CA GLY A 126 18.22 -34.05 24.57
C GLY A 126 17.73 -34.87 25.76
N LEU A 127 17.85 -34.36 26.99
CA LEU A 127 17.45 -35.03 28.23
C LEU A 127 16.04 -34.63 28.71
N TRP A 128 15.28 -33.90 27.87
CA TRP A 128 13.92 -33.48 28.23
C TRP A 128 12.98 -34.68 28.29
N PRO A 129 12.20 -34.88 29.38
CA PRO A 129 11.38 -36.07 29.53
C PRO A 129 10.31 -36.18 28.44
N ASP A 130 10.18 -37.37 27.84
CA ASP A 130 9.26 -37.60 26.72
C ASP A 130 7.79 -37.33 27.06
N PHE A 131 7.41 -37.62 28.31
CA PHE A 131 6.06 -37.36 28.83
C PHE A 131 5.77 -35.87 29.11
N LEU A 132 6.78 -34.99 28.94
CA LEU A 132 6.68 -33.53 29.01
C LEU A 132 6.94 -32.86 27.65
N ARG A 133 7.03 -33.61 26.54
CA ARG A 133 7.33 -33.04 25.23
C ARG A 133 6.31 -31.96 24.83
N TRP A 134 6.83 -30.79 24.50
CA TRP A 134 6.08 -29.75 23.81
C TRP A 134 5.76 -30.21 22.38
N PRO A 135 4.52 -30.14 21.90
CA PRO A 135 4.21 -30.54 20.53
C PRO A 135 4.96 -29.62 19.54
N PRO A 136 5.72 -30.17 18.58
CA PRO A 136 6.49 -29.38 17.60
C PRO A 136 5.61 -28.58 16.64
N ASP A 137 4.32 -28.93 16.52
CA ASP A 137 3.38 -28.40 15.50
C ASP A 137 2.80 -27.01 15.78
N LEU A 138 3.39 -26.23 16.70
CA LEU A 138 3.01 -24.83 16.96
C LEU A 138 4.05 -23.81 16.49
N ALA A 139 5.17 -24.26 15.92
CA ALA A 139 6.07 -23.42 15.14
C ALA A 139 5.54 -23.10 13.73
N ASP A 140 4.44 -23.74 13.32
CA ASP A 140 3.89 -23.61 11.97
C ASP A 140 2.89 -22.44 11.84
N THR A 141 3.47 -21.24 11.74
CA THR A 141 3.12 -20.07 10.89
C THR A 141 1.68 -19.63 10.56
N LYS A 142 0.62 -20.26 11.05
CA LYS A 142 -0.77 -19.92 10.68
C LYS A 142 -1.73 -19.68 11.84
N LYS A 143 -1.27 -19.36 13.06
CA LYS A 143 -2.18 -19.05 14.18
C LYS A 143 -2.09 -17.58 14.57
N ALA A 144 -3.24 -16.92 14.73
CA ALA A 144 -3.29 -15.51 15.11
C ALA A 144 -2.55 -15.26 16.44
N LEU A 145 -1.99 -14.06 16.62
CA LEU A 145 -1.34 -13.71 17.88
C LEU A 145 -2.39 -13.35 18.96
N PRO A 146 -2.34 -13.95 20.15
CA PRO A 146 -3.27 -13.64 21.24
C PRO A 146 -3.08 -12.22 21.76
N LEU A 147 -4.16 -11.53 22.14
CA LEU A 147 -4.13 -10.17 22.68
C LEU A 147 -3.63 -10.16 24.14
N ILE A 148 -4.29 -10.91 25.02
CA ILE A 148 -3.93 -11.15 26.43
C ILE A 148 -4.39 -12.57 26.76
N ASP A 149 -3.57 -13.39 27.42
CA ASP A 149 -3.99 -14.66 28.04
C ASP A 149 -4.87 -15.61 27.18
N SER A 150 -4.57 -15.73 25.89
CA SER A 150 -5.27 -16.59 24.88
C SER A 150 -6.61 -16.05 24.41
N CYS A 151 -6.97 -14.85 24.81
CA CYS A 151 -8.06 -14.12 24.20
C CYS A 151 -7.62 -13.65 22.81
N TYR A 152 -8.32 -14.12 21.79
CA TYR A 152 -8.17 -13.68 20.41
C TYR A 152 -9.28 -12.70 20.08
N LEU A 153 -8.98 -11.74 19.21
CA LEU A 153 -10.03 -10.93 18.64
C LEU A 153 -10.78 -11.75 17.59
N PRO A 154 -12.13 -11.74 17.62
CA PRO A 154 -12.90 -12.28 16.52
C PRO A 154 -12.53 -11.57 15.23
N CYS A 155 -12.65 -12.28 14.10
CA CYS A 155 -12.36 -11.71 12.80
C CYS A 155 -13.27 -10.51 12.45
N GLU A 156 -14.52 -10.55 12.90
CA GLU A 156 -15.46 -9.44 12.78
C GLU A 156 -15.36 -8.52 14.00
N THR A 157 -15.30 -7.21 13.76
CA THR A 157 -15.12 -6.22 14.83
C THR A 157 -16.35 -6.16 15.75
N PRO A 158 -16.18 -6.28 17.08
CA PRO A 158 -17.29 -6.16 18.03
C PRO A 158 -17.75 -4.70 18.22
N ILE A 159 -17.02 -3.73 17.66
CA ILE A 159 -17.25 -2.29 17.90
C ILE A 159 -18.55 -1.83 17.23
N ALA A 160 -18.91 -2.42 16.10
CA ALA A 160 -20.22 -2.20 15.49
C ALA A 160 -21.20 -3.19 16.12
N GLY A 161 -21.83 -2.82 17.24
CA GLY A 161 -22.89 -3.63 17.88
C GLY A 161 -24.13 -3.91 17.01
N PHE A 162 -24.08 -3.54 15.73
CA PHE A 162 -25.12 -3.67 14.73
C PHE A 162 -24.52 -4.15 13.40
N ASP A 163 -24.61 -5.46 13.13
CA ASP A 163 -24.14 -6.09 11.89
C ASP A 163 -24.69 -5.39 10.63
N TRP A 164 -25.93 -4.87 10.71
CA TRP A 164 -26.59 -4.20 9.61
C TRP A 164 -25.91 -2.89 9.19
N ILE A 165 -25.31 -2.14 10.13
CA ILE A 165 -24.62 -0.88 9.84
C ILE A 165 -23.33 -1.18 9.08
N LEU A 166 -22.57 -2.16 9.58
CA LEU A 166 -21.28 -2.53 9.01
C LEU A 166 -21.45 -3.16 7.62
N GLU A 167 -22.40 -4.07 7.48
CA GLU A 167 -22.72 -4.67 6.18
C GLU A 167 -23.32 -3.64 5.21
N GLY A 168 -24.13 -2.70 5.71
CA GLY A 168 -24.63 -1.57 4.92
C GLY A 168 -23.51 -0.66 4.42
N PHE A 169 -22.54 -0.32 5.28
CA PHE A 169 -21.35 0.46 4.91
C PHE A 169 -20.52 -0.23 3.83
N ARG A 170 -20.21 -1.51 4.02
CA ARG A 170 -19.43 -2.31 3.07
C ARG A 170 -20.14 -2.46 1.73
N ARG A 171 -21.43 -2.79 1.75
CA ARG A 171 -22.25 -2.90 0.54
C ARG A 171 -22.32 -1.58 -0.22
N ARG A 172 -22.52 -0.46 0.48
CA ARG A 172 -22.53 0.87 -0.15
C ARG A 172 -21.18 1.21 -0.79
N ASN A 173 -20.07 1.00 -0.07
CA ASN A 173 -18.74 1.27 -0.62
C ASN A 173 -18.44 0.38 -1.81
N SER A 174 -18.79 -0.91 -1.76
CA SER A 174 -18.63 -1.81 -2.89
C SER A 174 -19.43 -1.38 -4.11
N ILE A 175 -20.70 -0.97 -3.94
CA ILE A 175 -21.51 -0.46 -5.05
C ILE A 175 -20.87 0.79 -5.68
N ILE A 176 -20.47 1.77 -4.85
CA ILE A 176 -19.83 3.00 -5.34
C ILE A 176 -18.52 2.67 -6.07
N SER A 177 -17.68 1.82 -5.49
CA SER A 177 -16.42 1.39 -6.09
C SER A 177 -16.62 0.59 -7.38
N GLY A 178 -17.63 -0.27 -7.44
CA GLY A 178 -17.97 -1.07 -8.62
C GLY A 178 -18.45 -0.19 -9.78
N ILE A 179 -19.35 0.76 -9.53
CA ILE A 179 -19.83 1.70 -10.56
C ILE A 179 -18.68 2.59 -11.04
N THR A 180 -17.92 3.18 -10.10
CA THR A 180 -16.81 4.07 -10.43
C THR A 180 -15.71 3.34 -11.19
N GLY A 181 -15.36 2.13 -10.75
CA GLY A 181 -14.38 1.26 -11.42
C GLY A 181 -14.84 0.86 -12.82
N ALA A 182 -16.12 0.52 -13.01
CA ALA A 182 -16.66 0.20 -14.34
C ALA A 182 -16.58 1.39 -15.30
N VAL A 183 -16.91 2.60 -14.84
CA VAL A 183 -16.79 3.84 -15.65
C VAL A 183 -15.34 4.08 -16.05
N PHE A 184 -14.39 4.01 -15.11
CA PHE A 184 -12.97 4.18 -15.44
C PHE A 184 -12.43 3.09 -16.36
N LEU A 185 -12.87 1.84 -16.18
CA LEU A 185 -12.49 0.73 -17.06
C LEU A 185 -12.99 0.96 -18.49
N LEU A 186 -14.24 1.37 -18.66
CA LEU A 186 -14.81 1.68 -19.98
C LEU A 186 -14.07 2.82 -20.67
N ILE A 187 -13.76 3.90 -19.94
CA ILE A 187 -12.95 5.01 -20.45
C ILE A 187 -11.55 4.51 -20.86
N THR A 188 -10.94 3.67 -20.03
CA THR A 188 -9.61 3.10 -20.30
C THR A 188 -9.62 2.23 -21.56
N ILE A 189 -10.59 1.32 -21.69
CA ILE A 189 -10.77 0.47 -22.87
C ILE A 189 -11.02 1.34 -24.12
N TYR A 190 -11.84 2.38 -23.99
CA TYR A 190 -12.10 3.31 -25.09
C TYR A 190 -10.81 4.01 -25.54
N LEU A 191 -10.04 4.57 -24.60
CA LEU A 191 -8.78 5.25 -24.91
C LEU A 191 -7.75 4.29 -25.51
N MET A 192 -7.57 3.10 -24.94
CA MET A 192 -6.56 2.14 -25.40
C MET A 192 -6.92 1.49 -26.74
N GLY A 193 -8.19 1.15 -26.96
CA GLY A 193 -8.63 0.39 -28.14
C GLY A 193 -8.98 1.26 -29.34
N PHE A 194 -9.63 2.41 -29.13
CA PHE A 194 -10.28 3.16 -30.20
C PHE A 194 -9.62 4.52 -30.48
N SER A 195 -8.84 5.05 -29.54
CA SER A 195 -8.25 6.38 -29.70
C SER A 195 -6.87 6.32 -30.33
N LYS A 196 -6.74 6.84 -31.58
CA LYS A 196 -5.41 7.12 -32.16
C LYS A 196 -4.60 8.09 -31.29
N ILE A 197 -5.27 8.94 -30.51
CA ILE A 197 -4.64 9.92 -29.61
C ILE A 197 -3.87 9.22 -28.50
N TYR A 198 -4.30 8.03 -28.05
CA TYR A 198 -3.55 7.25 -27.06
C TYR A 198 -2.14 6.86 -27.56
N GLN A 199 -1.98 6.61 -28.86
CA GLN A 199 -0.68 6.26 -29.44
C GLN A 199 0.23 7.46 -29.69
N THR A 200 -0.35 8.67 -29.86
CA THR A 200 0.40 9.88 -30.22
C THR A 200 0.64 10.81 -29.04
N SER A 201 -0.22 10.78 -28.01
CA SER A 201 -0.16 11.70 -26.87
C SER A 201 0.23 10.97 -25.58
N LEU A 202 1.42 11.29 -25.07
CA LEU A 202 1.89 10.81 -23.77
C LEU A 202 0.94 11.18 -22.62
N CYS A 203 0.26 12.33 -22.72
CA CYS A 203 -0.72 12.74 -21.71
C CYS A 203 -1.92 11.78 -21.68
N VAL A 204 -2.47 11.45 -22.84
CA VAL A 204 -3.62 10.52 -22.91
C VAL A 204 -3.20 9.12 -22.45
N PHE A 205 -1.97 8.70 -22.76
CA PHE A 205 -1.41 7.47 -22.23
C PHE A 205 -1.34 7.49 -20.69
N CYS A 206 -0.71 8.50 -20.08
CA CYS A 206 -0.60 8.58 -18.61
C CYS A 206 -1.98 8.63 -17.94
N LEU A 207 -2.95 9.32 -18.55
CA LEU A 207 -4.31 9.37 -18.06
C LEU A 207 -4.98 7.99 -18.09
N ALA A 208 -4.86 7.26 -19.20
CA ALA A 208 -5.41 5.92 -19.33
C ALA A 208 -4.76 4.92 -18.35
N GLN A 209 -3.45 5.00 -18.14
CA GLN A 209 -2.76 4.17 -17.14
C GLN A 209 -3.18 4.52 -15.71
N SER A 210 -3.37 5.81 -15.40
CA SER A 210 -3.93 6.23 -14.12
C SER A 210 -5.32 5.64 -13.89
N PHE A 211 -6.20 5.70 -14.90
CA PHE A 211 -7.54 5.11 -14.84
C PHE A 211 -7.50 3.58 -14.69
N LEU A 212 -6.56 2.90 -15.33
CA LEU A 212 -6.38 1.46 -15.17
C LEU A 212 -5.96 1.12 -13.73
N CYS A 213 -4.96 1.83 -13.18
CA CYS A 213 -4.47 1.60 -11.82
C CYS A 213 -5.56 1.87 -10.76
N ILE A 214 -6.31 2.98 -10.88
CA ILE A 214 -7.40 3.26 -9.92
C ILE A 214 -8.53 2.25 -10.06
N THR A 215 -8.82 1.78 -11.27
CA THR A 215 -9.80 0.69 -11.47
C THR A 215 -9.36 -0.55 -10.71
N PHE A 216 -8.09 -0.96 -10.84
CA PHE A 216 -7.56 -2.12 -10.11
C PHE A 216 -7.66 -1.93 -8.59
N TYR A 217 -7.33 -0.73 -8.07
CA TYR A 217 -7.55 -0.41 -6.66
C TYR A 217 -9.03 -0.56 -6.24
N LEU A 218 -9.96 -0.02 -7.03
CA LEU A 218 -11.40 -0.09 -6.76
C LEU A 218 -11.95 -1.52 -6.84
N THR A 219 -11.32 -2.41 -7.62
CA THR A 219 -11.74 -3.83 -7.66
C THR A 219 -11.56 -4.53 -6.32
N PHE A 220 -10.51 -4.21 -5.54
CA PHE A 220 -10.36 -4.77 -4.19
C PHE A 220 -11.50 -4.33 -3.26
N TRP A 221 -11.89 -3.05 -3.34
CA TRP A 221 -13.05 -2.52 -2.62
C TRP A 221 -14.38 -3.12 -3.05
N PHE A 222 -14.49 -3.48 -4.34
CA PHE A 222 -15.68 -4.16 -4.84
C PHE A 222 -15.73 -5.61 -4.32
N ILE A 223 -14.61 -6.34 -4.43
CA ILE A 223 -14.46 -7.74 -4.06
C ILE A 223 -14.65 -7.97 -2.55
N SER A 224 -14.24 -7.01 -1.70
CA SER A 224 -14.34 -7.10 -0.24
C SER A 224 -15.79 -7.18 0.30
N ALA A 225 -16.79 -6.91 -0.55
CA ALA A 225 -18.20 -7.13 -0.22
C ALA A 225 -18.55 -8.62 -0.08
N SER A 226 -17.84 -9.50 -0.77
CA SER A 226 -18.07 -10.93 -0.68
C SER A 226 -17.60 -11.43 0.69
N LYS A 227 -18.53 -11.88 1.53
CA LYS A 227 -18.22 -12.44 2.85
C LYS A 227 -17.19 -13.57 2.77
N SER A 228 -17.28 -14.43 1.75
CA SER A 228 -16.36 -15.56 1.56
C SER A 228 -14.94 -15.12 1.25
N ILE A 229 -14.77 -14.12 0.37
CA ILE A 229 -13.44 -13.63 0.00
C ILE A 229 -12.86 -12.86 1.18
N ARG A 230 -13.66 -11.99 1.80
CA ARG A 230 -13.31 -11.25 3.00
C ARG A 230 -12.84 -12.16 4.13
N SER A 231 -13.59 -13.23 4.43
CA SER A 231 -13.18 -14.17 5.48
C SER A 231 -11.90 -14.92 5.12
N SER A 232 -11.69 -15.27 3.85
CA SER A 232 -10.47 -15.95 3.41
C SER A 232 -9.23 -15.06 3.51
N ILE A 233 -9.40 -13.74 3.32
CA ILE A 233 -8.30 -12.77 3.39
C ILE A 233 -8.01 -12.39 4.84
N LEU A 234 -9.04 -11.95 5.59
CA LEU A 234 -8.86 -11.34 6.91
C LEU A 234 -8.79 -12.34 8.05
N CYS A 235 -9.41 -13.51 7.90
CA CYS A 235 -9.52 -14.47 8.98
C CYS A 235 -8.46 -15.57 8.86
N VAL A 236 -8.08 -16.10 10.02
CA VAL A 236 -7.30 -17.33 10.16
C VAL A 236 -8.25 -18.50 10.40
N ASP A 237 -7.85 -19.72 10.03
CA ASP A 237 -8.55 -20.97 10.33
C ASP A 237 -8.88 -21.03 11.83
N GLY A 238 -10.16 -20.84 12.18
CA GLY A 238 -10.61 -20.63 13.56
C GLY A 238 -11.37 -19.32 13.82
N GLY A 239 -11.61 -18.50 12.78
CA GLY A 239 -12.46 -17.31 12.87
C GLY A 239 -11.82 -16.12 13.59
N GLN A 240 -10.50 -16.14 13.75
CA GLN A 240 -9.72 -15.10 14.42
C GLN A 240 -9.19 -14.09 13.40
N ILE A 241 -9.04 -12.82 13.82
CA ILE A 241 -8.44 -11.80 12.96
C ILE A 241 -6.95 -12.06 12.74
N ARG A 242 -6.51 -11.96 11.50
CA ARG A 242 -5.09 -11.99 11.14
C ARG A 242 -4.41 -10.72 11.65
N ARG A 243 -3.40 -10.84 12.51
CA ARG A 243 -2.70 -9.68 13.13
C ARG A 243 -1.30 -9.43 12.58
N HIS A 244 -0.64 -10.49 12.14
CA HIS A 244 0.66 -10.42 11.50
C HIS A 244 0.57 -11.24 10.22
N SER A 245 0.63 -10.56 9.09
CA SER A 245 0.83 -11.19 7.79
C SER A 245 2.31 -11.04 7.45
N ASN A 246 3.02 -12.16 7.29
CA ASN A 246 4.40 -12.12 6.85
C ASN A 246 4.44 -12.17 5.32
N LEU A 247 5.24 -11.30 4.71
CA LEU A 247 5.44 -11.30 3.26
C LEU A 247 6.02 -12.64 2.77
N ALA A 248 6.84 -13.30 3.60
CA ALA A 248 7.49 -14.57 3.28
C ALA A 248 6.51 -15.72 3.02
N THR A 249 5.29 -15.67 3.59
CA THR A 249 4.30 -16.74 3.47
C THR A 249 3.29 -16.51 2.35
N LEU A 250 3.47 -15.47 1.51
CA LEU A 250 2.54 -15.07 0.45
C LEU A 250 1.08 -15.03 0.94
N ASP A 251 0.91 -14.44 2.13
CA ASP A 251 -0.36 -14.29 2.78
C ASP A 251 -1.35 -13.53 1.88
N PRO A 252 -2.59 -14.01 1.65
CA PRO A 252 -3.57 -13.32 0.81
C PRO A 252 -3.83 -11.88 1.28
N CYS A 253 -3.77 -11.62 2.59
CA CYS A 253 -3.90 -10.28 3.15
C CYS A 253 -2.70 -9.39 2.83
N ALA A 254 -1.48 -9.93 2.95
CA ALA A 254 -0.29 -9.20 2.54
C ALA A 254 -0.35 -8.88 1.04
N LEU A 255 -0.70 -9.86 0.20
CA LEU A 255 -0.83 -9.71 -1.24
C LEU A 255 -1.85 -8.63 -1.62
N GLU A 256 -3.04 -8.64 -1.03
CA GLU A 256 -4.05 -7.60 -1.21
C GLU A 256 -3.51 -6.21 -0.83
N ALA A 257 -2.82 -6.10 0.30
CA ALA A 257 -2.22 -4.84 0.74
C ALA A 257 -1.12 -4.35 -0.21
N ILE A 258 -0.26 -5.23 -0.75
CA ILE A 258 0.74 -4.83 -1.76
C ILE A 258 0.06 -4.31 -3.00
N LEU A 259 -0.88 -5.08 -3.54
CA LEU A 259 -1.48 -4.80 -4.83
C LEU A 259 -2.34 -3.54 -4.78
N SER A 260 -3.11 -3.35 -3.71
CA SER A 260 -3.88 -2.12 -3.49
C SER A 260 -2.98 -0.90 -3.28
N THR A 261 -1.93 -1.02 -2.46
CA THR A 261 -0.97 0.07 -2.21
C THR A 261 -0.22 0.44 -3.48
N PHE A 262 0.25 -0.56 -4.24
CA PHE A 262 0.88 -0.39 -5.54
C PHE A 262 -0.05 0.33 -6.51
N ALA A 263 -1.30 -0.11 -6.62
CA ALA A 263 -2.29 0.52 -7.50
C ALA A 263 -2.53 1.99 -7.14
N LEU A 264 -2.62 2.31 -5.85
CA LEU A 264 -2.81 3.67 -5.37
C LEU A 264 -1.58 4.55 -5.64
N ILE A 265 -0.37 4.07 -5.34
CA ILE A 265 0.88 4.81 -5.60
C ILE A 265 1.08 5.01 -7.11
N ALA A 266 0.87 3.97 -7.92
CA ALA A 266 0.97 4.04 -9.37
C ALA A 266 -0.02 5.04 -9.97
N THR A 267 -1.27 5.07 -9.48
CA THR A 267 -2.29 6.05 -9.90
C THR A 267 -1.78 7.48 -9.69
N ASN A 268 -1.29 7.79 -8.48
CA ASN A 268 -0.77 9.12 -8.15
C ASN A 268 0.47 9.46 -9.00
N PHE A 269 1.36 8.50 -9.18
CA PHE A 269 2.55 8.67 -10.01
C PHE A 269 2.19 9.05 -11.46
N TRP A 270 1.22 8.36 -12.07
CA TRP A 270 0.79 8.65 -13.43
C TRP A 270 0.13 10.02 -13.55
N LEU A 271 -0.67 10.45 -12.56
CA LEU A 271 -1.25 11.79 -12.51
C LEU A 271 -0.17 12.87 -12.37
N CYS A 272 0.81 12.64 -11.50
CA CYS A 272 1.96 13.49 -11.34
C CYS A 272 2.77 13.63 -12.64
N THR A 273 2.99 12.51 -13.35
CA THR A 273 3.67 12.50 -14.65
C THR A 273 2.86 13.27 -15.70
N LEU A 274 1.54 13.10 -15.74
CA LEU A 274 0.64 13.88 -16.60
C LEU A 274 0.80 15.40 -16.36
N LEU A 275 0.86 15.82 -15.10
CA LEU A 275 1.09 17.23 -14.76
C LEU A 275 2.46 17.70 -15.25
N LEU A 276 3.53 16.93 -14.99
CA LEU A 276 4.89 17.23 -15.47
C LEU A 276 4.92 17.37 -17.01
N LEU A 277 4.33 16.44 -17.74
CA LEU A 277 4.25 16.50 -19.21
C LEU A 277 3.50 17.76 -19.69
N ARG A 278 2.43 18.15 -19.00
CA ARG A 278 1.66 19.37 -19.34
C ARG A 278 2.45 20.65 -19.11
N ILE A 279 3.29 20.69 -18.08
CA ILE A 279 4.12 21.84 -17.70
C ILE A 279 5.29 21.99 -18.67
N PHE A 280 6.08 20.92 -18.81
CA PHE A 280 7.31 20.97 -19.61
C PHE A 280 7.04 21.00 -21.11
N ARG A 281 5.88 20.51 -21.55
CA ARG A 281 5.52 20.37 -22.97
C ARG A 281 6.70 19.90 -23.81
N PRO A 282 7.28 18.72 -23.49
CA PRO A 282 8.42 18.24 -24.24
C PRO A 282 8.07 18.23 -25.73
N LYS A 283 8.98 18.73 -26.57
CA LYS A 283 8.82 18.66 -28.02
C LYS A 283 8.96 17.18 -28.41
N ILE A 284 7.82 16.52 -28.65
CA ILE A 284 7.78 15.13 -29.09
C ILE A 284 7.75 15.16 -30.61
N ARG A 285 8.75 14.54 -31.24
CA ARG A 285 8.76 14.33 -32.69
C ARG A 285 7.99 13.05 -33.01
N ASN A 286 7.09 13.13 -33.99
CA ASN A 286 6.24 12.00 -34.41
C ASN A 286 6.99 10.96 -35.27
N ASP A 287 8.26 11.19 -35.57
CA ASP A 287 9.04 10.30 -36.42
C ASP A 287 9.46 9.08 -35.59
N ASN A 288 8.93 7.91 -35.94
CA ASN A 288 9.11 6.64 -35.22
C ASN A 288 10.57 6.12 -35.20
N TYR A 289 11.56 6.87 -35.70
CA TYR A 289 12.94 6.43 -35.82
C TYR A 289 13.77 6.85 -34.62
N PHE A 290 14.39 5.85 -33.99
CA PHE A 290 15.29 6.01 -32.85
C PHE A 290 16.67 6.48 -33.35
N ILE A 291 16.84 7.79 -33.61
CA ILE A 291 18.14 8.32 -34.02
C ILE A 291 18.98 8.60 -32.77
N TYR A 292 19.71 7.60 -32.32
CA TYR A 292 20.87 7.78 -31.44
C TYR A 292 21.95 8.49 -32.26
N GLY A 293 21.99 9.83 -32.29
CA GLY A 293 23.12 10.51 -32.93
C GLY A 293 23.02 11.98 -33.32
N SER A 294 21.88 12.66 -33.22
CA SER A 294 21.81 14.08 -33.57
C SER A 294 21.63 14.97 -32.33
N ARG A 295 22.32 16.11 -32.31
CA ARG A 295 22.51 17.07 -31.22
C ARG A 295 21.23 17.77 -30.69
N GLY A 296 20.05 17.22 -30.96
CA GLY A 296 18.77 17.66 -30.40
C GLY A 296 18.15 16.55 -29.57
N ASN A 297 17.90 16.81 -28.28
CA ASN A 297 17.25 15.89 -27.34
C ASN A 297 15.77 15.64 -27.71
N GLU A 298 15.50 14.95 -28.82
CA GLU A 298 14.17 14.54 -29.24
C GLU A 298 13.97 13.06 -28.86
N MET A 299 13.21 12.80 -27.78
CA MET A 299 12.85 11.43 -27.38
C MET A 299 11.67 10.92 -28.21
N ASN A 300 11.80 9.71 -28.74
CA ASN A 300 10.69 8.97 -29.34
C ASN A 300 9.64 8.63 -28.25
N ALA A 301 8.38 8.98 -28.48
CA ALA A 301 7.28 8.78 -27.53
C ALA A 301 7.18 7.32 -27.06
N ARG A 302 7.36 6.33 -27.95
CA ARG A 302 7.27 4.90 -27.60
C ARG A 302 8.40 4.45 -26.68
N ALA A 303 9.60 4.98 -26.88
CA ALA A 303 10.73 4.67 -26.02
C ALA A 303 10.63 5.39 -24.68
N ALA A 304 10.15 6.64 -24.65
CA ALA A 304 9.82 7.33 -23.41
C ALA A 304 8.80 6.50 -22.61
N LEU A 305 7.73 6.04 -23.26
CA LEU A 305 6.70 5.19 -22.66
C LEU A 305 7.26 3.89 -22.10
N ALA A 306 8.11 3.20 -22.86
CA ALA A 306 8.77 1.98 -22.40
C ALA A 306 9.65 2.28 -21.17
N ILE A 307 10.49 3.32 -21.23
CA ILE A 307 11.36 3.70 -20.12
C ILE A 307 10.53 4.06 -18.87
N PHE A 308 9.45 4.82 -19.03
CA PHE A 308 8.54 5.14 -17.93
C PHE A 308 7.90 3.86 -17.37
N ALA A 309 7.33 2.99 -18.19
CA ALA A 309 6.74 1.74 -17.70
C ALA A 309 7.78 0.85 -16.97
N TYR A 310 8.98 0.68 -17.54
CA TYR A 310 10.03 -0.17 -16.97
C TYR A 310 10.72 0.40 -15.75
N LEU A 311 10.75 1.73 -15.54
CA LEU A 311 11.30 2.32 -14.32
C LEU A 311 10.24 2.50 -13.24
N VAL A 312 9.04 2.95 -13.62
CA VAL A 312 8.00 3.33 -12.68
C VAL A 312 7.39 2.13 -12.00
N LEU A 313 7.07 1.06 -12.76
CA LEU A 313 6.44 -0.12 -12.18
C LEU A 313 7.34 -0.79 -11.13
N PRO A 314 8.64 -1.02 -11.38
CA PRO A 314 9.52 -1.58 -10.34
C PRO A 314 9.73 -0.64 -9.15
N ILE A 315 9.85 0.67 -9.37
CA ILE A 315 10.03 1.63 -8.26
C ILE A 315 8.78 1.67 -7.38
N THR A 316 7.60 1.76 -7.98
CA THR A 316 6.33 1.78 -7.22
C THR A 316 6.08 0.45 -6.52
N LEU A 317 6.43 -0.67 -7.14
CA LEU A 317 6.38 -1.99 -6.51
C LEU A 317 7.38 -2.08 -5.34
N PHE A 318 8.62 -1.63 -5.54
CA PHE A 318 9.65 -1.63 -4.50
C PHE A 318 9.24 -0.77 -3.30
N ILE A 319 8.77 0.46 -3.54
CA ILE A 319 8.25 1.35 -2.49
C ILE A 319 7.08 0.67 -1.75
N SER A 320 6.16 0.03 -2.49
CA SER A 320 5.05 -0.71 -1.88
C SER A 320 5.61 -1.81 -0.96
N THR A 321 6.53 -2.64 -1.44
CA THR A 321 7.13 -3.72 -0.63
C THR A 321 7.90 -3.23 0.59
N LEU A 322 8.54 -2.05 0.53
CA LEU A 322 9.20 -1.44 1.69
C LEU A 322 8.18 -1.07 2.78
N PHE A 323 7.00 -0.60 2.41
CA PHE A 323 5.94 -0.33 3.40
C PHE A 323 5.40 -1.60 4.06
N LEU A 324 5.51 -2.77 3.41
CA LEU A 324 5.13 -4.07 3.97
C LEU A 324 6.17 -4.70 4.89
N TRP A 325 7.38 -4.13 5.01
CA TRP A 325 8.34 -4.59 6.02
C TRP A 325 7.88 -4.30 7.45
N HIS A 326 6.88 -3.44 7.61
CA HIS A 326 6.23 -3.19 8.89
C HIS A 326 4.99 -4.06 9.05
N ASP A 327 4.66 -4.39 10.30
CA ASP A 327 3.44 -5.13 10.64
C ASP A 327 2.23 -4.53 9.92
N LEU A 328 1.51 -5.35 9.15
CA LEU A 328 0.30 -4.93 8.45
C LEU A 328 -0.91 -5.11 9.36
N PRO A 329 -1.43 -4.03 9.96
CA PRO A 329 -2.69 -4.11 10.66
C PRO A 329 -3.82 -4.39 9.67
N VAL A 330 -4.68 -5.32 10.03
CA VAL A 330 -5.91 -5.61 9.30
C VAL A 330 -7.01 -4.67 9.77
N ASP A 331 -7.75 -4.05 8.84
CA ASP A 331 -8.94 -3.27 9.16
C ASP A 331 -10.20 -4.15 9.02
N PRO A 332 -10.76 -4.65 10.12
CA PRO A 332 -11.99 -5.43 10.07
C PRO A 332 -13.18 -4.58 9.61
N ILE A 333 -13.14 -3.25 9.66
CA ILE A 333 -14.29 -2.41 9.29
C ILE A 333 -14.43 -2.35 7.76
N SER A 334 -13.40 -1.86 7.07
CA SER A 334 -13.38 -1.82 5.59
C SER A 334 -13.39 -3.20 4.96
N GLY A 335 -12.82 -4.19 5.65
CA GLY A 335 -12.76 -5.56 5.18
C GLY A 335 -11.66 -5.78 4.13
N ILE A 336 -10.66 -4.91 4.10
CA ILE A 336 -9.53 -4.91 3.16
C ILE A 336 -8.25 -4.80 3.98
N CYS A 337 -7.21 -5.50 3.56
CA CYS A 337 -5.88 -5.30 4.11
C CYS A 337 -5.23 -4.07 3.47
N HIS A 338 -5.00 -3.01 4.26
CA HIS A 338 -4.39 -1.77 3.79
C HIS A 338 -3.28 -1.30 4.74
N VAL A 339 -2.19 -0.79 4.17
CA VAL A 339 -1.07 -0.23 4.95
C VAL A 339 -1.57 0.96 5.77
N GLY A 340 -1.37 0.90 7.10
CA GLY A 340 -1.73 1.99 8.01
C GLY A 340 -3.13 1.93 8.63
N ALA A 341 -3.93 0.90 8.33
CA ALA A 341 -5.26 0.66 8.89
C ALA A 341 -5.32 0.73 10.44
N GLY A 342 -4.33 0.15 11.13
CA GLY A 342 -4.30 0.08 12.61
C GLY A 342 -3.35 1.07 13.28
N SER A 343 -2.70 1.96 12.51
CA SER A 343 -1.77 2.93 13.07
C SER A 343 -1.83 4.25 12.29
N LEU A 344 -2.36 5.29 12.93
CA LEU A 344 -2.37 6.66 12.42
C LEU A 344 -0.98 7.09 11.89
N ARG A 345 0.10 6.74 12.62
CA ARG A 345 1.48 7.04 12.21
C ARG A 345 1.82 6.47 10.83
N HIS A 346 1.53 5.20 10.56
CA HIS A 346 1.82 4.55 9.28
C HIS A 346 0.95 5.12 8.16
N SER A 347 -0.34 5.39 8.45
CA SER A 347 -1.23 6.05 7.48
C SER A 347 -0.73 7.46 7.13
N LEU A 348 -0.31 8.25 8.12
CA LEU A 348 0.27 9.58 7.92
C LEU A 348 1.60 9.55 7.16
N ILE A 349 2.43 8.52 7.35
CA ILE A 349 3.66 8.39 6.58
C ILE A 349 3.30 8.11 5.11
N LEU A 350 2.44 7.13 4.83
CA LEU A 350 2.07 6.77 3.46
C LEU A 350 1.39 7.94 2.73
N HIS A 351 0.31 8.47 3.31
CA HIS A 351 -0.45 9.58 2.72
C HIS A 351 0.29 10.90 2.79
N GLY A 352 1.13 11.11 3.80
CA GLY A 352 1.96 12.31 3.93
C GLY A 352 3.05 12.36 2.86
N ILE A 353 3.70 11.24 2.55
CA ILE A 353 4.66 11.16 1.45
C ILE A 353 3.96 11.40 0.11
N LEU A 354 2.85 10.70 -0.16
CA LEU A 354 2.05 10.89 -1.37
C LEU A 354 1.55 12.34 -1.50
N GLY A 355 1.03 12.90 -0.41
CA GLY A 355 0.54 14.27 -0.34
C GLY A 355 1.66 15.30 -0.56
N PHE A 356 2.84 15.08 0.03
CA PHE A 356 4.01 15.92 -0.18
C PHE A 356 4.49 15.90 -1.64
N PHE A 357 4.57 14.72 -2.26
CA PHE A 357 4.92 14.61 -3.69
C PHE A 357 3.91 15.31 -4.58
N CYS A 358 2.61 15.12 -4.33
CA CYS A 358 1.55 15.82 -5.06
C CYS A 358 1.68 17.34 -4.87
N PHE A 359 1.93 17.78 -3.63
CA PHE A 359 2.15 19.19 -3.30
C PHE A 359 3.34 19.77 -4.07
N VAL A 360 4.52 19.14 -4.01
CA VAL A 360 5.72 19.63 -4.71
C VAL A 360 5.48 19.73 -6.22
N ILE A 361 4.80 18.74 -6.81
CA ILE A 361 4.54 18.71 -8.25
C ILE A 361 3.53 19.79 -8.65
N VAL A 362 2.45 19.96 -7.87
CA VAL A 362 1.47 21.03 -8.10
C VAL A 362 2.12 22.40 -7.91
N PHE A 363 2.89 22.63 -6.85
CA PHE A 363 3.57 23.92 -6.63
C PHE A 363 4.61 24.21 -7.70
N SER A 364 5.39 23.21 -8.09
CA SER A 364 6.36 23.33 -9.19
C SER A 364 5.64 23.61 -10.53
N SER A 365 4.46 23.03 -10.74
CA SER A 365 3.62 23.30 -11.91
C SER A 365 3.15 24.74 -11.99
N ILE A 366 2.67 25.27 -10.87
CA ILE A 366 2.20 26.64 -10.74
C ILE A 366 3.38 27.59 -10.90
N TYR A 367 4.51 27.30 -10.26
CA TYR A 367 5.73 28.10 -10.36
C TYR A 367 6.22 28.21 -11.81
N VAL A 368 6.36 27.08 -12.52
CA VAL A 368 6.79 27.09 -13.93
C VAL A 368 5.77 27.80 -14.83
N ALA A 369 4.47 27.60 -14.60
CA ALA A 369 3.42 28.31 -15.34
C ALA A 369 3.51 29.83 -15.14
N ILE A 370 3.74 30.29 -13.91
CA ILE A 370 3.95 31.71 -13.58
C ILE A 370 5.23 32.23 -14.26
N GLN A 371 6.34 31.50 -14.18
CA GLN A 371 7.60 31.90 -14.83
C GLN A 371 7.44 32.03 -16.33
N LYS A 372 6.74 31.09 -16.97
CA LYS A 372 6.46 31.15 -18.40
C LYS A 372 5.57 32.33 -18.77
N TYR A 373 4.52 32.57 -17.99
CA TYR A 373 3.65 33.73 -18.17
C TYR A 373 4.43 35.06 -18.04
N LEU A 374 5.31 35.17 -17.04
CA LEU A 374 6.15 36.35 -16.85
C LEU A 374 7.16 36.54 -17.98
N GLN A 375 7.73 35.45 -18.52
CA GLN A 375 8.62 35.50 -19.68
C GLN A 375 7.89 35.95 -20.95
N GLU A 376 6.71 35.39 -21.22
CA GLU A 376 5.88 35.81 -22.35
C GLU A 376 5.49 37.28 -22.23
N HIS A 377 5.07 37.72 -21.03
CA HIS A 377 4.76 39.13 -20.78
C HIS A 377 5.99 40.04 -20.93
N LYS A 378 7.17 39.62 -20.48
CA LYS A 378 8.41 40.40 -20.63
C LYS A 378 8.79 40.55 -22.10
N LEU A 379 8.62 39.48 -22.89
CA LEU A 379 8.86 39.49 -24.34
C LEU A 379 7.86 40.39 -25.08
N GLU A 380 6.58 40.36 -24.69
CA GLU A 380 5.57 41.25 -25.26
C GLU A 380 5.87 42.72 -24.94
N ARG A 381 6.31 43.04 -23.71
CA ARG A 381 6.74 44.40 -23.36
C ARG A 381 7.98 44.83 -24.14
N SER A 382 9.00 43.97 -24.28
CA SER A 382 10.20 44.34 -25.05
C SER A 382 9.85 44.60 -26.51
N LEU A 383 9.01 43.75 -27.11
CA LEU A 383 8.54 43.94 -28.49
C LEU A 383 7.72 45.22 -28.65
N SER A 384 6.87 45.56 -27.67
CA SER A 384 6.09 46.81 -27.69
C SER A 384 7.00 48.04 -27.61
N ASN A 385 8.01 48.02 -26.74
CA ASN A 385 8.96 49.12 -26.60
C ASN A 385 9.82 49.29 -27.86
N ASP A 386 10.24 48.19 -28.50
CA ASP A 386 10.99 48.24 -29.76
C ASP A 386 10.15 48.85 -30.90
N ILE A 387 8.84 48.57 -30.94
CA ILE A 387 7.92 49.18 -31.90
C ILE A 387 7.77 50.68 -31.65
N GLU A 388 7.62 51.10 -30.39
CA GLU A 388 7.48 52.51 -30.02
C GLU A 388 8.76 53.32 -30.31
N ASN A 389 9.93 52.75 -30.01
CA ASN A 389 11.22 53.35 -30.34
C ASN A 389 11.39 53.50 -31.87
N ASN A 390 11.09 52.46 -32.64
CA ASN A 390 11.18 52.51 -34.10
C ASN A 390 10.21 53.55 -34.72
N GLN A 391 9.02 53.73 -34.14
CA GLN A 391 8.08 54.79 -34.56
C GLN A 391 8.64 56.18 -34.26
N THR A 392 9.24 56.37 -33.08
CA THR A 392 9.85 57.65 -32.67
C THR A 392 11.05 58.01 -33.56
N ASP A 393 11.87 57.02 -33.92
CA ASP A 393 13.00 57.20 -34.85
C ASP A 393 12.52 57.53 -36.28
N ALA A 394 11.44 56.90 -36.76
CA ALA A 394 10.85 57.24 -38.04
C ALA A 394 10.27 58.68 -38.06
N GLU A 395 9.64 59.13 -36.97
CA GLU A 395 9.14 60.50 -36.85
C GLU A 395 10.25 61.55 -36.78
N THR A 396 11.37 61.27 -36.13
CA THR A 396 12.52 62.18 -36.08
C THR A 396 13.18 62.32 -37.45
N LEU A 397 13.38 61.21 -38.18
CA LEU A 397 13.88 61.23 -39.55
C LEU A 397 12.99 62.04 -40.50
N LEU A 398 11.66 61.89 -40.40
CA LEU A 398 10.71 62.68 -41.18
C LEU A 398 10.74 64.17 -40.85
N LYS A 399 10.97 64.54 -39.58
CA LYS A 399 11.14 65.95 -39.18
C LYS A 399 12.43 66.55 -39.74
N ASP A 400 13.53 65.81 -39.69
CA ASP A 400 14.82 66.24 -40.22
C ASP A 400 14.80 66.40 -41.75
N GLU A 401 14.13 65.49 -42.46
CA GLU A 401 13.93 65.61 -43.91
C GLU A 401 13.11 66.86 -44.27
N LYS A 402 11.99 67.12 -43.57
CA LYS A 402 11.19 68.34 -43.76
C LYS A 402 12.00 69.61 -43.49
N ASN A 403 12.83 69.61 -42.45
CA ASN A 403 13.70 70.74 -42.13
C ASN A 403 14.78 70.97 -43.21
N ASN A 404 15.38 69.89 -43.74
CA ASN A 404 16.35 69.96 -44.83
C ASN A 404 15.73 70.48 -46.14
N ILE A 405 14.51 70.05 -46.49
CA ILE A 405 13.77 70.56 -47.64
C ILE A 405 13.51 72.07 -47.50
N LYS A 406 13.12 72.52 -46.29
CA LYS A 406 12.90 73.95 -46.01
C LYS A 406 14.19 74.77 -46.15
N LYS A 407 15.33 74.20 -45.77
CA LYS A 407 16.66 74.85 -45.88
C LYS A 407 17.19 74.91 -47.32
N ARG A 408 16.83 73.96 -48.20
CA ARG A 408 17.17 74.01 -49.64
C ARG A 408 16.33 75.02 -50.44
N ARG A 409 15.22 75.51 -49.90
CA ARG A 409 14.35 76.51 -50.57
C ARG A 409 14.75 77.97 -50.32
N THR A 410 15.90 78.27 -49.72
CA THR A 410 16.46 79.61 -49.79
C THR A 410 17.00 79.88 -51.19
N PRO A 411 16.50 80.89 -51.91
CA PRO A 411 16.82 81.11 -53.31
C PRO A 411 18.26 81.63 -53.45
N THR A 412 19.16 80.80 -53.96
CA THR A 412 20.39 81.29 -54.58
C THR A 412 20.01 81.79 -55.98
N LYS A 413 19.96 83.12 -56.15
CA LYS A 413 19.90 83.76 -57.47
C LYS A 413 21.15 83.36 -58.26
N ALA A 414 20.98 82.71 -59.41
CA ALA A 414 21.83 82.91 -60.58
C ALA A 414 21.18 82.36 -61.85
N ASN A 415 20.93 83.29 -62.78
CA ASN A 415 21.06 83.21 -64.25
C ASN A 415 20.68 81.92 -64.99
N SER A 416 19.57 82.04 -65.74
CA SER A 416 19.49 81.97 -67.21
C SER A 416 20.43 80.98 -67.92
N ASN A 417 19.86 79.90 -68.48
CA ASN A 417 19.50 79.82 -69.90
C ASN A 417 18.91 78.44 -70.26
N GLU A 418 17.94 78.51 -71.17
CA GLU A 418 17.59 77.55 -72.22
C GLU A 418 18.59 76.39 -72.46
N ASP A 419 18.12 75.14 -72.55
CA ASP A 419 17.64 74.60 -73.82
C ASP A 419 16.97 73.22 -73.65
N ASP A 420 16.09 72.93 -74.62
CA ASP A 420 15.44 71.67 -74.96
C ASP A 420 16.34 70.43 -74.83
N GLU A 421 15.81 69.33 -74.26
CA GLU A 421 15.75 68.08 -75.02
C GLU A 421 14.77 67.08 -74.42
N ARG A 422 13.87 66.65 -75.31
CA ARG A 422 12.83 65.65 -75.16
C ARG A 422 13.49 64.29 -75.36
N ASP A 423 13.56 63.45 -74.32
CA ASP A 423 13.76 62.02 -74.54
C ASP A 423 12.90 61.14 -73.63
N SER A 424 12.17 60.29 -74.33
CA SER A 424 11.26 59.26 -73.86
C SER A 424 12.09 58.04 -73.47
N TYR A 425 12.16 57.75 -72.17
CA TYR A 425 12.48 56.40 -71.68
C TYR A 425 11.39 55.91 -70.74
N THR A 426 10.62 54.96 -71.28
CA THR A 426 9.83 53.98 -70.53
C THR A 426 10.74 53.29 -69.51
N LEU A 427 10.56 53.59 -68.22
CA LEU A 427 11.14 52.80 -67.14
C LEU A 427 10.03 51.94 -66.53
N GLU A 428 10.27 50.64 -66.60
CA GLU A 428 9.39 49.55 -66.25
C GLU A 428 8.88 49.60 -64.81
N HIS A 429 7.62 49.22 -64.68
CA HIS A 429 7.03 48.66 -63.46
C HIS A 429 7.92 47.54 -62.90
N GLY A 430 8.48 47.73 -61.72
CA GLY A 430 9.24 46.66 -61.09
C GLY A 430 9.85 46.99 -59.73
N LEU A 431 9.11 47.61 -58.81
CA LEU A 431 9.56 47.70 -57.41
C LEU A 431 8.43 48.04 -56.41
N GLY A 432 7.25 47.41 -56.58
CA GLY A 432 6.10 47.60 -55.67
C GLY A 432 5.80 46.43 -54.74
N ASP A 433 6.11 45.19 -55.14
CA ASP A 433 5.46 44.01 -54.53
C ASP A 433 6.37 43.12 -53.67
N ALA A 434 7.66 43.44 -53.51
CA ALA A 434 8.59 42.61 -52.74
C ALA A 434 8.74 43.01 -51.25
N LEU A 435 8.23 44.17 -50.82
CA LEU A 435 8.42 44.66 -49.44
C LEU A 435 7.14 44.64 -48.58
N PHE A 436 6.00 44.23 -49.15
CA PHE A 436 4.74 44.08 -48.39
C PHE A 436 4.30 42.62 -48.18
N SER A 437 4.92 41.64 -48.85
CA SER A 437 4.54 40.23 -48.74
C SER A 437 5.15 39.51 -47.52
N ASP A 438 6.33 39.93 -47.04
CA ASP A 438 7.00 39.22 -45.94
C ASP A 438 6.57 39.68 -44.53
N TYR A 439 5.87 40.82 -44.42
CA TYR A 439 5.41 41.31 -43.12
C TYR A 439 4.04 40.75 -42.67
N TRP A 440 3.29 40.12 -43.58
CA TRP A 440 1.96 39.54 -43.27
C TRP A 440 1.96 38.02 -43.10
N LEU A 441 3.03 37.31 -43.45
CA LEU A 441 3.16 35.86 -43.28
C LEU A 441 3.69 35.43 -41.88
N GLY A 442 4.10 36.38 -41.04
CA GLY A 442 4.69 36.10 -39.72
C GLY A 442 3.72 35.97 -38.53
N LYS A 443 2.41 36.16 -38.71
CA LYS A 443 1.48 36.26 -37.56
C LYS A 443 0.12 35.57 -37.73
N GLN A 444 0.05 34.46 -38.47
CA GLN A 444 -0.97 33.45 -38.21
C GLN A 444 -0.40 32.38 -37.26
N LYS A 445 -0.20 32.75 -35.98
CA LYS A 445 -0.35 31.77 -34.92
C LYS A 445 -1.81 31.35 -34.94
N MET A 446 -2.12 30.26 -35.63
CA MET A 446 -3.39 29.56 -35.46
C MET A 446 -3.60 29.38 -33.95
N LYS A 447 -4.54 30.15 -33.40
CA LYS A 447 -5.22 29.74 -32.18
C LYS A 447 -5.93 28.45 -32.55
N CYS A 448 -5.29 27.31 -32.27
CA CYS A 448 -5.98 26.05 -32.11
C CYS A 448 -6.89 26.19 -30.89
N THR A 449 -8.02 26.85 -31.10
CA THR A 449 -9.18 26.76 -30.23
C THR A 449 -9.66 25.33 -30.38
N TYR A 450 -9.29 24.48 -29.44
CA TYR A 450 -9.90 23.17 -29.29
C TYR A 450 -11.39 23.41 -29.02
N VAL A 451 -12.21 23.27 -30.05
CA VAL A 451 -13.64 23.06 -29.89
C VAL A 451 -13.77 21.66 -29.31
N ILE A 452 -14.04 21.60 -28.01
CA ILE A 452 -14.48 20.39 -27.33
C ILE A 452 -15.92 20.18 -27.80
N TYR A 453 -16.14 19.14 -28.60
CA TYR A 453 -17.46 18.53 -28.81
C TYR A 453 -17.63 17.37 -27.82
#